data_AF-A0A7K1BRN2-F1
#
_entry.id   AF-A0A7K1BRN2-F1
#
_cell.length_a   1.000
_cell.length_b   1.000
_cell.length_c   1.000
_cell.angle_alpha   90.00
_cell.angle_beta   90.00
_cell.angle_gamma   90.00
#
_symmetry.space_group_name_H-M   'P 1'
#
loop_
_entity.id
_entity.type
_entity.pdbx_description
1 polymer ?
#
loop_
_entity_poly.entity_id
_entity_poly.type
_entity_poly.pdbx_seq_one_letter_code
_entity_poly.pdbx_strand_id
1 'polypeptide(L)'
;MGANTMKKGFIDGPVKVLRKELVKTEPIGLNEFKLTDQSWLGKRQVINAEKTIPHLIEQLVKTGALANFQNYGTDKFEFKGLWFADHDVKKSLEGFFWNQNFVGNEAFSAFIQECTDALKNAQEPDGYLNT
;
A
#
# COMPACT_ATOMS: atom_id res chain seq x y z
N MET A 1 26.22 -4.70 34.73
CA MET A 1 24.77 -4.70 34.45
C MET A 1 24.60 -4.61 32.94
N GLY A 2 24.50 -5.76 32.26
CA GLY A 2 24.36 -5.83 30.79
C GLY A 2 22.89 -5.98 30.42
N ALA A 3 22.39 -5.08 29.58
CA ALA A 3 20.99 -5.01 29.17
C ALA A 3 20.58 -6.26 28.38
N ASN A 4 19.54 -6.93 28.88
CA ASN A 4 18.84 -8.01 28.22
C ASN A 4 18.05 -7.47 27.02
N THR A 5 18.61 -7.56 25.81
CA THR A 5 17.88 -7.27 24.57
C THR A 5 17.20 -8.56 24.10
N MET A 6 15.99 -8.81 24.58
CA MET A 6 15.11 -9.81 23.98
C MET A 6 14.81 -9.40 22.53
N LYS A 7 15.49 -10.02 21.57
CA LYS A 7 15.04 -10.03 20.18
C LYS A 7 13.69 -10.77 20.18
N LYS A 8 12.59 -10.04 19.94
CA LYS A 8 11.25 -10.62 19.73
C LYS A 8 11.39 -11.73 18.67
N GLY A 9 11.30 -12.98 19.12
CA GLY A 9 11.42 -14.14 18.25
C GLY A 9 10.27 -14.15 17.26
N PHE A 10 10.59 -14.18 15.98
CA PHE A 10 9.62 -14.54 14.96
C PHE A 10 9.10 -15.95 15.30
N ILE A 11 7.77 -16.10 15.36
CA ILE A 11 7.14 -17.40 15.55
C ILE A 11 7.35 -18.16 14.24
N ASP A 12 8.23 -19.16 14.27
CA ASP A 12 8.49 -20.00 13.11
C ASP A 12 7.22 -20.78 12.70
N GLY A 13 6.98 -20.88 11.38
CA GLY A 13 5.92 -21.71 10.82
C GLY A 13 6.17 -23.22 11.01
N PRO A 14 5.22 -24.09 10.59
CA PRO A 14 5.28 -25.54 10.82
C PRO A 14 6.44 -26.24 10.07
N VAL A 15 7.13 -25.54 9.17
CA VAL A 15 8.29 -26.03 8.44
C VAL A 15 9.46 -25.07 8.69
N LYS A 16 10.58 -25.60 9.20
CA LYS A 16 11.84 -24.86 9.33
C LYS A 16 12.88 -25.43 8.40
N VAL A 17 13.63 -24.53 7.75
CA VAL A 17 14.87 -24.92 7.06
C VAL A 17 15.89 -25.26 8.14
N LEU A 18 16.22 -26.56 8.27
CA LEU A 18 17.08 -27.09 9.34
C LEU A 18 18.50 -26.53 9.35
N ARG A 19 18.97 -25.95 8.23
CA ARG A 19 20.30 -25.34 8.07
C ARG A 19 20.24 -24.07 7.21
N LYS A 20 19.71 -22.97 7.76
CA LYS A 20 19.63 -21.67 7.05
C LYS A 20 20.99 -21.17 6.55
N GLU A 21 22.06 -21.54 7.23
CA GLU A 21 23.44 -21.24 6.87
C GLU A 21 23.94 -22.00 5.63
N LEU A 22 23.28 -23.10 5.26
CA LEU A 22 23.60 -23.88 4.06
C LEU A 22 22.57 -23.71 2.93
N VAL A 23 21.50 -22.96 3.16
CA VAL A 23 20.38 -22.82 2.22
C VAL A 23 20.07 -21.35 2.01
N LYS A 24 20.24 -20.87 0.77
CA LYS A 24 19.75 -19.56 0.36
C LYS A 24 18.27 -19.67 0.04
N THR A 25 17.44 -18.94 0.78
CA THR A 25 16.00 -18.81 0.48
C THR A 25 15.77 -17.52 -0.29
N GLU A 26 15.08 -17.59 -1.42
CA GLU A 26 14.66 -16.42 -2.19
C GLU A 26 13.13 -16.25 -2.05
N PRO A 27 12.61 -15.01 -2.06
CA PRO A 27 11.17 -14.79 -2.20
C PRO A 27 10.66 -15.38 -3.51
N ILE A 28 9.44 -15.90 -3.48
CA ILE A 28 8.73 -16.30 -4.70
C ILE A 28 8.17 -15.03 -5.34
N GLY A 29 8.46 -14.79 -6.62
CA GLY A 29 7.91 -13.67 -7.37
C GLY A 29 6.38 -13.72 -7.47
N LEU A 30 5.74 -12.56 -7.57
CA LEU A 30 4.27 -12.47 -7.67
C LEU A 30 3.67 -13.21 -8.86
N ASN A 31 4.43 -13.35 -9.94
CA ASN A 31 4.04 -14.04 -11.17
C ASN A 31 4.39 -15.54 -11.15
N GLU A 32 5.07 -16.02 -10.12
CA GLU A 32 5.51 -17.41 -10.00
C GLU A 32 4.50 -18.29 -9.24
N PHE A 33 3.49 -17.69 -8.61
CA PHE A 33 2.40 -18.41 -7.96
C PHE A 33 1.06 -17.72 -8.18
N LYS A 34 -0.02 -18.52 -8.10
CA LYS A 34 -1.39 -18.00 -8.11
C LYS A 34 -2.14 -18.56 -6.92
N LEU A 35 -2.77 -17.66 -6.17
CA LEU A 35 -3.72 -18.06 -5.14
C LEU A 35 -5.00 -18.53 -5.82
N THR A 36 -5.49 -19.70 -5.45
CA THR A 36 -6.79 -20.16 -5.93
C THR A 36 -7.89 -19.42 -5.17
N ASP A 37 -8.98 -19.07 -5.83
CA ASP A 37 -10.14 -18.38 -5.25
C ASP A 37 -10.89 -19.24 -4.23
N GLN A 38 -10.65 -20.56 -4.18
CA GLN A 38 -11.16 -21.42 -3.11
C GLN A 38 -10.33 -21.29 -1.82
N SER A 39 -9.06 -20.87 -1.92
CA SER A 39 -8.19 -20.70 -0.77
C SER A 39 -8.59 -19.48 0.08
N TRP A 40 -8.30 -19.53 1.38
CA TRP A 40 -8.58 -18.41 2.30
C TRP A 40 -7.89 -17.09 1.88
N LEU A 41 -6.70 -17.19 1.30
CA LEU A 41 -5.94 -16.04 0.79
C LEU A 41 -6.50 -15.52 -0.53
N GLY A 42 -6.83 -16.42 -1.48
CA GLY A 42 -7.44 -16.03 -2.74
C GLY A 42 -8.80 -15.35 -2.55
N LYS A 43 -9.64 -15.83 -1.62
CA LYS A 43 -10.90 -15.15 -1.26
C LYS A 43 -10.68 -13.72 -0.78
N ARG A 44 -9.63 -13.47 0.01
CA ARG A 44 -9.28 -12.10 0.46
C ARG A 44 -8.78 -11.23 -0.68
N GLN A 45 -8.03 -11.81 -1.61
CA GLN A 45 -7.56 -11.09 -2.79
C GLN A 45 -8.76 -10.61 -3.63
N VAL A 46 -9.77 -11.46 -3.83
CA VAL A 46 -11.03 -11.09 -4.51
C VAL A 46 -11.77 -10.00 -3.74
N ILE A 47 -11.97 -10.16 -2.43
CA ILE A 47 -12.62 -9.13 -1.59
C ILE A 47 -11.87 -7.80 -1.64
N ASN A 48 -10.54 -7.83 -1.65
CA ASN A 48 -9.74 -6.62 -1.76
C ASN A 48 -10.00 -5.89 -3.07
N ALA A 49 -9.99 -6.61 -4.19
CA ALA A 49 -10.27 -6.04 -5.51
C ALA A 49 -11.71 -5.50 -5.62
N GLU A 50 -12.69 -6.24 -5.11
CA GLU A 50 -14.11 -5.94 -5.34
C GLU A 50 -14.73 -4.99 -4.30
N LYS A 51 -14.18 -4.92 -3.10
CA LYS A 51 -14.78 -4.21 -1.95
C LYS A 51 -13.81 -3.26 -1.26
N THR A 52 -12.63 -3.74 -0.87
CA THR A 52 -11.70 -2.93 -0.08
C THR A 52 -11.15 -1.75 -0.89
N ILE A 53 -10.72 -1.98 -2.14
CA ILE A 53 -10.15 -0.92 -2.98
C ILE A 53 -11.20 0.17 -3.29
N PRO A 54 -12.42 -0.15 -3.78
CA PRO A 54 -13.47 0.86 -3.95
C PRO A 54 -13.76 1.66 -2.68
N HIS A 55 -13.80 0.98 -1.53
CA HIS A 55 -14.00 1.66 -0.25
C HIS A 55 -12.85 2.61 0.10
N LEU A 56 -11.59 2.21 -0.12
CA LEU A 56 -10.43 3.06 0.10
C LEU A 56 -10.48 4.31 -0.78
N ILE A 57 -10.81 4.17 -2.06
CA ILE A 57 -10.98 5.29 -2.99
C ILE A 57 -12.01 6.29 -2.43
N GLU A 58 -13.18 5.80 -2.01
CA GLU A 58 -14.22 6.63 -1.40
C GLU A 58 -13.70 7.36 -0.15
N GLN A 59 -12.98 6.66 0.74
CA GLN A 59 -12.46 7.27 1.97
C GLN A 59 -11.40 8.34 1.69
N LEU A 60 -10.52 8.16 0.71
CA LEU A 60 -9.50 9.16 0.37
C LEU A 60 -10.11 10.47 -0.11
N VAL A 61 -11.20 10.39 -0.88
CA VAL A 61 -11.96 11.56 -1.33
C VAL A 61 -12.74 12.16 -0.16
N LYS A 62 -13.50 11.34 0.56
CA LYS A 62 -14.41 11.78 1.64
C LYS A 62 -13.68 12.46 2.81
N THR A 63 -12.53 11.92 3.19
CA THR A 63 -11.73 12.45 4.31
C THR A 63 -10.92 13.69 3.92
N GLY A 64 -10.75 13.93 2.62
CA GLY A 64 -9.93 15.03 2.10
C GLY A 64 -8.45 14.69 1.96
N ALA A 65 -8.00 13.47 2.28
CA ALA A 65 -6.60 13.09 2.17
C ALA A 65 -6.03 13.29 0.74
N LEU A 66 -6.80 12.94 -0.30
CA LEU A 66 -6.40 13.23 -1.68
C LEU A 66 -6.45 14.72 -2.01
N ALA A 67 -7.45 15.43 -1.47
CA ALA A 67 -7.62 16.87 -1.69
C ALA A 67 -6.47 17.69 -1.12
N ASN A 68 -5.80 17.23 -0.05
CA ASN A 68 -4.61 17.89 0.47
C ASN A 68 -3.52 17.99 -0.61
N PHE A 69 -3.21 16.89 -1.31
CA PHE A 69 -2.26 16.90 -2.43
C PHE A 69 -2.76 17.73 -3.61
N GLN A 70 -4.02 17.58 -4.00
CA GLN A 70 -4.58 18.27 -5.18
C GLN A 70 -4.56 19.79 -5.03
N ASN A 71 -4.70 20.31 -3.81
CA ASN A 71 -4.77 21.74 -3.55
C ASN A 71 -3.46 22.31 -2.97
N TYR A 72 -2.43 21.49 -2.74
CA TYR A 72 -1.18 21.94 -2.13
C TYR A 72 -0.55 23.10 -2.91
N GLY A 73 -0.16 24.17 -2.20
CA GLY A 73 0.41 25.37 -2.80
C GLY A 73 -0.60 26.28 -3.54
N THR A 74 -1.89 25.96 -3.54
CA THR A 74 -2.95 26.80 -4.13
C THR A 74 -3.68 27.65 -3.07
N ASP A 75 -4.46 28.63 -3.52
CA ASP A 75 -5.33 29.46 -2.68
C ASP A 75 -6.47 28.67 -1.99
N LYS A 76 -6.77 27.47 -2.50
CA LYS A 76 -7.79 26.56 -1.97
C LYS A 76 -7.24 25.57 -0.93
N PHE A 77 -5.96 25.67 -0.60
CA PHE A 77 -5.33 24.73 0.32
C PHE A 77 -5.85 24.90 1.75
N GLU A 78 -6.50 23.85 2.26
CA GLU A 78 -6.87 23.70 3.66
C GLU A 78 -6.62 22.25 4.05
N PHE A 79 -5.61 22.02 4.90
CA PHE A 79 -5.21 20.68 5.30
C PHE A 79 -6.32 19.98 6.09
N LYS A 80 -6.65 18.73 5.71
CA LYS A 80 -7.67 17.90 6.35
C LYS A 80 -7.09 16.60 6.89
N GLY A 81 -7.55 16.20 8.08
CA GLY A 81 -7.19 14.95 8.73
C GLY A 81 -6.10 15.10 9.80
N LEU A 82 -5.43 14.00 10.12
CA LEU A 82 -4.29 13.98 11.04
C LEU A 82 -3.02 14.40 10.29
N TRP A 83 -1.97 14.80 11.01
CA TRP A 83 -0.69 15.25 10.43
C TRP A 83 0.04 14.21 9.53
N PHE A 84 -0.46 12.98 9.47
CA PHE A 84 0.02 11.92 8.60
C PHE A 84 -1.01 11.46 7.56
N ALA A 85 -2.07 12.24 7.31
CA ALA A 85 -3.14 11.92 6.35
C ALA A 85 -2.59 11.60 4.95
N ASP A 86 -1.48 12.21 4.56
CA ASP A 86 -0.71 11.89 3.35
C ASP A 86 -0.38 10.41 3.19
N HIS A 87 -0.16 9.69 4.30
CA HIS A 87 0.13 8.26 4.27
C HIS A 87 -1.04 7.43 3.78
N ASP A 88 -2.28 7.88 3.97
CA ASP A 88 -3.46 7.12 3.54
C ASP A 88 -3.49 7.00 2.02
N VAL A 89 -3.15 8.09 1.30
CA VAL A 89 -3.03 8.09 -0.17
C VAL A 89 -1.88 7.18 -0.60
N LYS A 90 -0.70 7.36 -0.01
CA LYS A 90 0.52 6.60 -0.35
C LYS A 90 0.34 5.09 -0.12
N LYS A 91 -0.28 4.69 0.99
CA LYS A 91 -0.53 3.28 1.34
C LYS A 91 -1.66 2.65 0.54
N SER A 92 -2.69 3.44 0.20
CA SER A 92 -3.73 2.95 -0.70
C SER A 92 -3.17 2.70 -2.10
N LEU A 93 -2.35 3.61 -2.63
CA LEU A 93 -1.63 3.41 -3.90
C LEU A 93 -0.80 2.14 -3.90
N GLU A 94 -0.01 1.90 -2.84
CA GLU A 94 0.73 0.64 -2.67
C GLU A 94 -0.21 -0.58 -2.80
N GLY A 95 -1.33 -0.58 -2.08
CA GLY A 95 -2.34 -1.63 -2.16
C GLY A 95 -2.95 -1.81 -3.56
N PHE A 96 -3.15 -0.72 -4.30
CA PHE A 96 -3.67 -0.75 -5.67
C PHE A 96 -2.66 -1.39 -6.63
N PHE A 97 -1.38 -1.01 -6.54
CA PHE A 97 -0.31 -1.61 -7.35
C PHE A 97 -0.13 -3.10 -7.09
N TRP A 98 -0.23 -3.56 -5.84
CA TRP A 98 -0.20 -4.99 -5.54
C TRP A 98 -1.39 -5.75 -6.14
N ASN A 99 -2.52 -5.09 -6.41
CA ASN A 99 -3.71 -5.71 -6.99
C ASN A 99 -3.74 -5.68 -8.53
N GLN A 100 -3.03 -4.74 -9.16
CA GLN A 100 -3.09 -4.49 -10.61
C GLN A 100 -2.77 -5.73 -11.46
N ASN A 101 -1.89 -6.62 -10.97
CA ASN A 101 -1.49 -7.84 -11.67
C ASN A 101 -2.50 -9.00 -11.57
N PHE A 102 -3.56 -8.87 -10.76
CA PHE A 102 -4.47 -9.98 -10.46
C PHE A 102 -5.89 -9.80 -11.01
N VAL A 103 -6.38 -8.56 -11.01
CA VAL A 103 -7.70 -8.22 -11.55
C VAL A 103 -7.50 -7.09 -12.55
N GLY A 104 -7.79 -7.36 -13.82
CA GLY A 104 -7.75 -6.40 -14.94
C GLY A 104 -8.82 -5.33 -14.80
N ASN A 105 -8.75 -4.55 -13.72
CA ASN A 105 -9.73 -3.53 -13.40
C ASN A 105 -9.18 -2.19 -13.88
N GLU A 106 -9.39 -1.90 -15.16
CA GLU A 106 -9.07 -0.60 -15.77
C GLU A 106 -9.63 0.58 -14.95
N ALA A 107 -10.74 0.35 -14.21
CA ALA A 107 -11.37 1.36 -13.36
C ALA A 107 -10.43 1.96 -12.29
N PHE A 108 -9.45 1.21 -11.79
CA PHE A 108 -8.49 1.75 -10.80
C PHE A 108 -7.30 2.45 -11.44
N SER A 109 -7.01 2.18 -12.73
CA SER A 109 -5.86 2.78 -13.41
C SER A 109 -5.99 4.30 -13.50
N ALA A 110 -7.20 4.80 -13.73
CA ALA A 110 -7.48 6.24 -13.73
C ALA A 110 -7.22 6.88 -12.35
N PHE A 111 -7.66 6.24 -11.27
CA PHE A 111 -7.48 6.77 -9.92
C PHE A 111 -6.01 6.69 -9.45
N ILE A 112 -5.28 5.65 -9.85
CA ILE A 112 -3.83 5.57 -9.66
C ILE A 112 -3.14 6.75 -10.34
N GLN A 113 -3.50 7.04 -11.59
CA GLN A 113 -2.94 8.16 -12.34
C GLN A 113 -3.29 9.50 -11.67
N GLU A 114 -4.55 9.71 -11.28
CA GLU A 114 -5.00 10.90 -10.55
C GLU A 114 -4.18 11.13 -9.26
N CYS A 115 -4.01 10.09 -8.45
CA CYS A 115 -3.22 10.18 -7.22
C CYS A 115 -1.73 10.45 -7.52
N THR A 116 -1.19 9.81 -8.56
CA THR A 116 0.21 10.00 -8.99
C THR A 116 0.47 11.43 -9.45
N ASP A 117 -0.45 12.01 -10.23
CA ASP A 117 -0.37 13.39 -10.69
C ASP A 117 -0.50 14.37 -9.53
N ALA A 118 -1.41 14.12 -8.58
CA ALA A 118 -1.53 14.93 -7.36
C ALA A 118 -0.23 14.91 -6.52
N LEU A 119 0.36 13.74 -6.30
CA LEU A 119 1.65 13.59 -5.60
C LEU A 119 2.77 14.35 -6.30
N LYS A 120 2.86 14.22 -7.63
CA LYS A 120 3.87 14.90 -8.45
C LYS A 120 3.74 16.42 -8.39
N ASN A 121 2.50 16.93 -8.47
CA ASN A 121 2.24 18.37 -8.46
C ASN A 121 2.47 18.99 -7.08
N ALA A 122 2.26 18.22 -6.01
CA ALA A 122 2.51 18.67 -4.64
C ALA A 122 3.99 18.59 -4.23
N GLN A 123 4.85 17.94 -5.03
CA GLN A 123 6.27 17.80 -4.70
C GLN A 123 7.03 19.11 -4.98
N GLU A 124 7.80 19.56 -4.01
CA GLU A 124 8.66 20.74 -4.13
C GLU A 124 9.89 20.45 -5.02
N PRO A 125 10.56 21.49 -5.59
CA PRO A 125 11.70 21.31 -6.49
C PRO A 125 12.90 20.56 -5.88
N ASP A 126 13.05 20.55 -4.56
CA ASP A 126 14.11 19.82 -3.84
C ASP A 126 13.73 18.36 -3.54
N GLY A 127 12.51 17.95 -3.90
CA GLY A 127 11.96 16.63 -3.69
C GLY A 127 11.13 16.48 -2.40
N TYR A 128 10.99 17.51 -1.57
CA TYR A 128 10.13 17.48 -0.39
C TYR A 128 8.66 17.22 -0.79
N LEU A 129 8.00 16.33 -0.07
CA LEU A 129 6.61 15.93 -0.35
C LEU A 129 5.86 15.58 0.93
N ASN A 130 5.26 16.61 1.52
CA ASN A 130 4.36 16.53 2.65
C ASN A 130 3.45 17.75 2.62
N THR A 131 2.14 17.52 2.54
CA THR A 131 1.16 18.61 2.39
C THR A 131 0.90 19.36 3.68
#